data_AF-A0A3M1EVV0-F1
#
_entry.id   AF-A0A3M1EVV0-F1
#
_cell.length_a   1.000
_cell.length_b   1.000
_cell.length_c   1.000
_cell.angle_alpha   90.00
_cell.angle_beta   90.00
_cell.angle_gamma   90.00
#
_symmetry.space_group_name_H-M   'P 1'
#
loop_
_entity.id
_entity.type
_entity.pdbx_description
1 polymer ?
#
loop_
_entity_poly.entity_id
_entity_poly.type
_entity_poly.pdbx_seq_one_letter_code
_entity_poly.pdbx_strand_id
1 'polypeptide(L)'
;MATAVPNVSDDDRVLASLAHAGILLGLLTSGLGGPIAALVIWLVKRDESPWVAFQALQALIYQLIGIAVAFVSMMCWLVLWFASMIPLMASAGEPAGPPPGFFLSLSLLCVPFVLSILWTLYGLWGALRAWQGEDFRYVVLGDALASRIGYTQ
;
A
#
# COMPACT_ATOMS: atom_id res chain seq x y z
N MET A 1 1.30 6.35 17.69
CA MET A 1 0.66 6.05 18.99
C MET A 1 -0.81 6.33 18.79
N ALA A 2 -1.69 5.35 18.99
CA ALA A 2 -3.12 5.55 18.71
C ALA A 2 -3.84 5.95 20.01
N THR A 3 -4.69 6.96 19.91
CA THR A 3 -5.51 7.47 21.01
C THR A 3 -6.97 7.11 20.73
N ALA A 4 -7.70 6.68 21.77
CA ALA A 4 -9.13 6.43 21.63
C ALA A 4 -9.86 7.76 21.46
N VAL A 5 -10.72 7.87 20.45
CA VAL A 5 -11.52 9.07 20.21
C VAL A 5 -12.88 8.92 20.91
N PRO A 6 -13.31 9.87 21.76
CA PRO A 6 -14.63 9.79 22.38
C PRO A 6 -15.74 9.86 21.31
N ASN A 7 -16.76 9.00 21.41
CA ASN A 7 -17.99 9.03 20.60
C ASN A 7 -17.87 8.71 19.09
N VAL A 8 -16.93 7.87 18.65
CA VAL A 8 -16.98 7.31 17.28
C VAL A 8 -18.11 6.29 17.17
N SER A 9 -19.04 6.50 16.23
CA SER A 9 -20.16 5.58 15.97
C SER A 9 -19.67 4.25 15.36
N ASP A 10 -20.49 3.20 15.47
CA ASP A 10 -20.15 1.91 14.86
C ASP A 10 -20.05 2.02 13.33
N ASP A 11 -20.92 2.80 12.69
CA ASP A 11 -20.87 3.07 11.25
C ASP A 11 -19.56 3.75 10.85
N ASP A 12 -19.08 4.71 11.65
CA ASP A 12 -17.82 5.40 11.39
C ASP A 12 -16.64 4.42 11.50
N ARG A 13 -16.62 3.56 12.54
CA ARG A 13 -15.59 2.51 12.72
C ARG A 13 -15.56 1.56 11.53
N VAL A 14 -16.73 1.12 11.07
CA VAL A 14 -16.87 0.24 9.90
C VAL A 14 -16.30 0.94 8.66
N LEU A 15 -16.75 2.16 8.36
CA LEU A 15 -16.31 2.88 7.16
C LEU A 15 -14.80 3.18 7.17
N ALA A 16 -14.26 3.63 8.29
CA ALA A 16 -12.82 3.85 8.43
C ALA A 16 -12.04 2.53 8.26
N SER A 17 -12.49 1.44 8.90
CA SER A 17 -11.85 0.13 8.75
C SER A 17 -11.87 -0.38 7.30
N LEU A 18 -13.00 -0.19 6.58
CA LEU A 18 -13.16 -0.58 5.20
C LEU A 18 -12.25 0.21 4.26
N ALA A 19 -12.03 1.51 4.52
CA ALA A 19 -11.11 2.31 3.73
C ALA A 19 -9.68 1.74 3.76
N HIS A 20 -9.23 1.27 4.93
CA HIS A 20 -7.94 0.60 5.09
C HIS A 20 -7.95 -0.85 4.54
N ALA A 21 -8.97 -1.65 4.85
CA ALA A 21 -9.11 -3.03 4.40
C ALA A 21 -9.27 -3.14 2.88
N GLY A 22 -9.69 -2.06 2.21
CA GLY A 22 -9.72 -1.92 0.76
C GLY A 22 -8.39 -2.25 0.08
N ILE A 23 -7.26 -2.23 0.79
CA ILE A 23 -5.99 -2.72 0.26
C ILE A 23 -6.07 -4.15 -0.29
N LEU A 24 -6.92 -5.00 0.29
CA LEU A 24 -7.19 -6.36 -0.23
C LEU A 24 -7.95 -6.34 -1.55
N LEU A 25 -8.85 -5.38 -1.74
CA LEU A 25 -9.53 -5.18 -3.03
C LEU A 25 -8.51 -4.79 -4.09
N GLY A 26 -7.49 -4.00 -3.74
CA GLY A 26 -6.36 -3.68 -4.61
C GLY A 26 -5.68 -4.93 -5.18
N LEU A 27 -5.49 -5.98 -4.39
CA LEU A 27 -4.90 -7.25 -4.86
C LEU A 27 -5.71 -7.92 -5.98
N LEU A 28 -7.03 -7.72 -6.01
CA LEU A 28 -7.94 -8.33 -6.98
C LEU A 28 -8.23 -7.43 -8.19
N THR A 29 -7.83 -6.17 -8.13
CA THR A 29 -8.24 -5.11 -9.08
C THR A 29 -7.05 -4.33 -9.64
N SER A 30 -5.92 -5.00 -9.81
CA SER A 30 -4.69 -4.40 -10.34
C SER A 30 -4.17 -3.20 -9.53
N GLY A 31 -4.46 -3.19 -8.24
CA GLY A 31 -4.04 -2.16 -7.28
C GLY A 31 -5.08 -1.06 -7.04
N LEU A 32 -6.02 -0.80 -7.97
CA LEU A 32 -6.81 0.45 -7.93
C LEU A 32 -8.10 0.39 -7.12
N GLY A 33 -8.70 -0.79 -6.92
CA GLY A 33 -9.99 -0.90 -6.23
C GLY A 33 -9.94 -0.42 -4.78
N GLY A 34 -8.82 -0.64 -4.10
CA GLY A 34 -8.60 -0.15 -2.74
C GLY A 34 -8.56 1.39 -2.62
N PRO A 35 -7.69 2.09 -3.37
CA PRO A 35 -7.72 3.55 -3.47
C PRO A 35 -9.10 4.09 -3.85
N ILE A 36 -9.79 3.48 -4.81
CA ILE A 36 -11.13 3.92 -5.23
C ILE A 36 -12.11 3.80 -4.07
N ALA A 37 -12.12 2.67 -3.34
CA ALA A 37 -12.98 2.50 -2.16
C ALA A 37 -12.70 3.56 -1.08
N ALA A 38 -11.42 3.78 -0.77
CA ALA A 38 -11.02 4.82 0.19
C ALA A 38 -11.42 6.23 -0.26
N LEU A 39 -11.27 6.55 -1.55
CA LEU A 39 -11.68 7.84 -2.13
C LEU A 39 -13.20 8.03 -2.04
N VAL A 40 -13.99 7.00 -2.36
CA VAL A 40 -15.45 7.06 -2.25
C VAL A 40 -15.87 7.30 -0.80
N ILE A 41 -15.30 6.57 0.15
CA ILE A 41 -15.59 6.76 1.59
C ILE A 41 -15.22 8.17 2.02
N TRP A 42 -14.06 8.68 1.59
CA TRP A 42 -13.65 10.05 1.87
C TRP A 42 -14.64 11.08 1.31
N LEU A 43 -15.05 10.96 0.04
CA LEU A 43 -15.99 11.88 -0.59
C LEU A 43 -17.35 11.89 0.11
N VAL A 44 -17.83 10.74 0.56
CA VAL A 44 -19.13 10.61 1.26
C VAL A 44 -19.05 11.18 2.67
N LYS A 45 -17.96 10.95 3.40
CA LYS A 45 -17.85 11.30 4.83
C LYS A 45 -17.13 12.60 5.14
N ARG A 46 -16.51 13.27 4.16
CA ARG A 46 -15.72 14.51 4.38
C ARG A 46 -16.46 15.63 5.10
N ASP A 47 -17.76 15.76 4.86
CA ASP A 47 -18.59 16.85 5.41
C ASP A 47 -19.38 16.40 6.67
N GLU A 48 -19.39 15.09 6.97
CA GLU A 48 -20.16 14.48 8.07
C GLU A 48 -19.28 14.06 9.25
N SER A 49 -18.13 13.43 9.00
CA SER A 49 -17.26 12.86 10.02
C SER A 49 -15.80 13.16 9.70
N PRO A 50 -15.20 14.16 10.36
CA PRO A 50 -13.79 14.50 10.20
C PRO A 50 -12.86 13.32 10.49
N TRP A 51 -13.24 12.45 11.42
CA TRP A 51 -12.46 11.26 11.78
C TRP A 51 -12.46 10.24 10.63
N VAL A 52 -13.62 9.85 10.10
CA VAL A 52 -13.67 8.92 8.95
C VAL A 52 -13.01 9.53 7.73
N ALA A 53 -13.19 10.82 7.48
CA ALA A 53 -12.55 11.52 6.38
C ALA A 53 -11.02 11.43 6.48
N PHE A 54 -10.45 11.68 7.66
CA PHE A 54 -9.02 11.54 7.88
C PHE A 54 -8.53 10.10 7.65
N GLN A 55 -9.21 9.11 8.23
CA GLN A 55 -8.85 7.69 8.08
C GLN A 55 -8.95 7.24 6.60
N ALA A 56 -9.98 7.67 5.87
CA ALA A 56 -10.14 7.34 4.47
C ALA A 56 -9.07 8.01 3.58
N LEU A 57 -8.75 9.28 3.83
CA LEU A 57 -7.71 10.00 3.08
C LEU A 57 -6.31 9.43 3.36
N GLN A 58 -6.00 9.06 4.61
CA GLN A 58 -4.72 8.42 4.91
C GLN A 58 -4.62 7.06 4.20
N ALA A 59 -5.70 6.28 4.18
CA ALA A 59 -5.73 4.98 3.52
C ALA A 59 -5.56 5.13 2.01
N LEU A 60 -6.21 6.11 1.39
CA LEU A 60 -6.06 6.46 -0.02
C LEU A 60 -4.59 6.75 -0.36
N ILE A 61 -3.97 7.70 0.35
CA ILE A 61 -2.58 8.10 0.09
C ILE A 61 -1.62 6.93 0.33
N TYR A 62 -1.81 6.18 1.41
CA TYR A 62 -1.01 5.00 1.71
C TYR A 62 -1.06 3.95 0.60
N GLN A 63 -2.24 3.65 0.07
CA GLN A 63 -2.40 2.67 -0.99
C GLN A 63 -1.79 3.16 -2.31
N LEU A 64 -1.94 4.45 -2.65
CA LEU A 64 -1.29 5.05 -3.83
C LEU A 64 0.24 5.01 -3.74
N ILE A 65 0.81 5.30 -2.57
CA ILE A 65 2.26 5.14 -2.33
C ILE A 65 2.68 3.68 -2.50
N GLY A 66 1.89 2.75 -1.95
CA GLY A 66 2.13 1.31 -2.10
C GLY A 66 2.18 0.87 -3.56
N ILE A 67 1.24 1.33 -4.38
CA ILE A 67 1.21 1.05 -5.82
C ILE A 67 2.46 1.60 -6.51
N ALA A 68 2.86 2.83 -6.20
CA ALA A 68 4.06 3.43 -6.77
C ALA A 68 5.33 2.65 -6.38
N VAL A 69 5.46 2.25 -5.12
CA VAL A 69 6.58 1.44 -4.62
C VAL A 69 6.60 0.05 -5.27
N ALA A 70 5.45 -0.61 -5.38
CA ALA A 70 5.32 -1.90 -6.06
C ALA A 70 5.70 -1.80 -7.54
N PHE A 71 5.25 -0.75 -8.23
CA PHE A 71 5.59 -0.51 -9.63
C PHE A 71 7.09 -0.27 -9.80
N VAL A 72 7.69 0.63 -9.04
CA VAL A 72 9.13 0.94 -9.13
C VAL A 72 9.98 -0.30 -8.80
N SER A 73 9.66 -1.03 -7.73
CA SER A 73 10.40 -2.25 -7.37
C SER A 73 10.30 -3.33 -8.45
N MET A 74 9.13 -3.51 -9.06
CA MET A 74 8.95 -4.42 -10.19
C MET A 74 9.75 -3.98 -11.42
N MET A 75 9.76 -2.68 -11.74
CA MET A 75 10.56 -2.15 -12.86
C MET A 75 12.06 -2.34 -12.63
N CYS A 76 12.55 -2.06 -11.42
CA CYS A 76 13.94 -2.32 -11.06
C CYS A 76 14.29 -3.80 -11.22
N TRP A 77 13.41 -4.71 -10.77
CA TRP A 77 13.60 -6.13 -10.96
C TRP A 77 13.64 -6.53 -12.44
N LEU A 78 12.71 -6.04 -13.27
CA LEU A 78 12.69 -6.31 -14.71
C LEU A 78 13.98 -5.87 -15.39
N VAL A 79 14.50 -4.69 -15.06
CA VAL A 79 15.79 -4.21 -15.60
C VAL A 79 16.92 -5.17 -15.23
N LEU A 80 17.01 -5.61 -13.97
CA LEU A 80 18.02 -6.57 -13.54
C LEU A 80 17.86 -7.94 -14.19
N TRP A 81 16.61 -8.39 -14.38
CA TRP A 81 16.29 -9.63 -15.07
C TRP A 81 16.77 -9.59 -16.52
N PHE A 82 16.38 -8.58 -17.30
CA PHE A 82 16.81 -8.44 -18.70
C PHE A 82 18.31 -8.21 -18.83
N ALA A 83 18.92 -7.43 -17.94
CA ALA A 83 20.37 -7.25 -17.92
C ALA A 83 21.10 -8.58 -17.73
N SER A 84 20.59 -9.46 -16.86
CA SER A 84 21.16 -10.80 -16.67
C SER A 84 20.96 -11.73 -17.88
N MET A 85 20.05 -11.43 -18.81
CA MET A 85 19.83 -12.21 -20.04
C MET A 85 20.71 -11.78 -21.22
N ILE A 86 21.33 -10.60 -21.17
CA ILE A 86 22.17 -10.08 -22.27
C ILE A 86 23.22 -11.09 -22.77
N PRO A 87 23.97 -11.79 -21.90
CA PRO A 87 24.98 -12.75 -22.35
C PRO A 87 24.42 -13.91 -23.17
N LEU A 88 23.18 -14.35 -22.86
CA LEU A 88 22.49 -15.42 -23.60
C LEU A 88 22.08 -14.96 -25.01
N MET A 89 21.68 -13.69 -25.15
CA MET A 89 21.31 -13.12 -26.45
C MET A 89 22.53 -12.83 -27.34
N ALA A 90 23.70 -12.57 -26.71
CA ALA A 90 24.93 -12.25 -27.41
C ALA A 90 25.75 -13.50 -27.81
N SER A 91 25.47 -14.67 -27.22
CA SER A 91 26.19 -15.91 -27.52
C SER A 91 25.66 -16.57 -28.80
N ALA A 92 26.52 -16.81 -29.79
CA ALA A 92 26.19 -17.50 -31.04
C ALA A 92 26.23 -19.04 -30.94
N GLY A 93 26.56 -19.59 -29.76
CA GLY A 93 26.66 -21.03 -29.52
C GLY A 93 25.69 -21.49 -28.43
N GLU A 94 25.56 -22.81 -28.28
CA GLU A 94 24.75 -23.41 -27.22
C GLU A 94 25.28 -23.00 -25.83
N PRO A 95 24.44 -22.40 -24.97
CA PRO A 95 24.88 -21.97 -23.64
C PRO A 95 25.21 -23.19 -22.78
N ALA A 96 26.40 -23.20 -22.18
CA ALA A 96 26.82 -24.26 -21.25
C ALA A 96 26.06 -24.26 -19.91
N GLY A 97 25.26 -23.22 -19.64
CA GLY A 97 24.46 -23.06 -18.43
C GLY A 97 23.79 -21.67 -18.35
N PRO A 98 23.13 -21.36 -17.22
CA PRO A 98 22.49 -20.06 -17.00
C PRO A 98 23.49 -18.90 -17.11
N PRO A 99 23.08 -17.74 -17.62
CA PRO A 99 23.97 -16.59 -17.75
C PRO A 99 24.37 -16.01 -16.38
N PRO A 100 25.50 -15.28 -16.29
CA PRO A 100 25.92 -14.62 -15.07
C PRO A 100 24.79 -13.76 -14.45
N GLY A 101 24.59 -13.92 -13.15
CA GLY A 101 23.56 -13.16 -12.42
C GLY A 101 22.13 -13.70 -12.55
N PHE A 102 21.87 -14.74 -13.35
CA PHE A 102 20.53 -15.33 -13.54
C PHE A 102 19.83 -15.68 -12.22
N PHE A 103 20.50 -16.46 -11.35
CA PHE A 103 19.89 -16.88 -10.10
C PHE A 103 19.75 -15.73 -9.10
N LEU A 104 20.64 -14.75 -9.15
CA LEU A 104 20.56 -13.55 -8.31
C LEU A 104 19.37 -12.69 -8.74
N SER A 105 19.25 -12.36 -10.03
CA SER A 105 18.11 -11.60 -10.56
C SER A 105 16.81 -12.34 -10.32
N LEU A 106 16.78 -13.67 -10.48
CA LEU A 106 15.62 -14.49 -10.13
C LEU A 106 15.28 -14.41 -8.63
N SER A 107 16.27 -14.51 -7.75
CA SER A 107 16.06 -14.42 -6.30
C SER A 107 15.57 -13.04 -5.87
N LEU A 108 15.98 -11.98 -6.56
CA LEU A 108 15.52 -10.61 -6.32
C LEU A 108 14.03 -10.40 -6.66
N LEU A 109 13.39 -11.34 -7.38
CA LEU A 109 11.94 -11.33 -7.60
C LEU A 109 11.17 -11.35 -6.27
N CYS A 110 11.74 -11.96 -5.23
CA CYS A 110 11.11 -12.03 -3.91
C CYS A 110 10.94 -10.64 -3.28
N VAL A 111 11.76 -9.65 -3.63
CA VAL A 111 11.75 -8.31 -3.03
C VAL A 111 10.40 -7.59 -3.22
N PRO A 112 9.88 -7.36 -4.44
CA PRO A 112 8.59 -6.71 -4.63
C PRO A 112 7.45 -7.46 -3.92
N PHE A 113 7.49 -8.80 -3.83
CA PHE A 113 6.47 -9.58 -3.13
C PHE A 113 6.54 -9.40 -1.61
N VAL A 114 7.74 -9.47 -1.02
CA VAL A 114 7.92 -9.23 0.42
C VAL A 114 7.49 -7.80 0.77
N LEU A 115 7.87 -6.80 -0.03
CA LEU A 115 7.43 -5.42 0.17
C LEU A 115 5.90 -5.31 0.10
N SER A 116 5.27 -5.94 -0.89
CA SER A 116 3.81 -5.93 -1.05
C SER A 116 3.09 -6.58 0.12
N ILE A 117 3.63 -7.69 0.66
CA ILE A 117 3.07 -8.37 1.83
C ILE A 117 3.18 -7.48 3.07
N LEU A 118 4.36 -6.93 3.35
CA LEU A 118 4.58 -6.05 4.50
C LEU A 118 3.69 -4.80 4.43
N TRP A 119 3.54 -4.22 3.24
CA TRP A 119 2.66 -3.08 3.00
C TRP A 119 1.19 -3.43 3.24
N THR A 120 0.75 -4.59 2.74
CA THR A 120 -0.62 -5.07 2.95
C THR A 120 -0.91 -5.32 4.43
N LEU A 121 0.00 -5.99 5.14
CA LEU A 121 -0.13 -6.27 6.58
C LEU A 121 -0.24 -4.98 7.39
N TYR A 122 0.52 -3.94 7.05
CA TYR A 122 0.45 -2.67 7.75
C TYR A 122 -0.83 -1.88 7.43
N GLY A 123 -1.35 -1.98 6.19
CA GLY A 123 -2.68 -1.48 5.86
C GLY A 123 -3.80 -2.18 6.64
N LEU A 124 -3.73 -3.51 6.77
CA LEU A 124 -4.67 -4.31 7.57
C LEU A 124 -4.57 -3.99 9.06
N TRP A 125 -3.37 -3.71 9.56
CA TRP A 125 -3.20 -3.21 10.91
C TRP A 125 -3.96 -1.89 11.11
N GLY A 126 -3.87 -0.96 10.16
CA GLY A 126 -4.69 0.25 10.16
C GLY A 126 -6.19 -0.04 10.20
N ALA A 127 -6.67 -1.02 9.44
CA ALA A 127 -8.06 -1.44 9.45
C ALA A 127 -8.51 -1.95 10.84
N LEU A 128 -7.69 -2.76 11.51
CA LEU A 128 -7.99 -3.27 12.85
C LEU A 128 -8.04 -2.16 13.90
N ARG A 129 -7.13 -1.17 13.81
CA ARG A 129 -7.10 -0.04 14.76
C ARG A 129 -8.28 0.91 14.53
N ALA A 130 -8.65 1.15 13.27
CA ALA A 130 -9.85 1.91 12.93
C ALA A 130 -11.14 1.19 13.39
N TRP A 131 -11.20 -0.14 13.26
CA TRP A 131 -12.31 -0.94 13.78
C TRP A 131 -12.47 -0.81 15.31
N GLN A 132 -11.36 -0.68 16.04
CA GLN A 132 -11.35 -0.42 17.48
C GLN A 132 -11.76 1.01 17.85
N GLY A 133 -11.98 1.90 16.87
CA GLY A 133 -12.31 3.31 17.10
C GLY A 133 -11.13 4.16 17.54
N GLU A 134 -9.91 3.71 17.27
CA GLU A 134 -8.72 4.48 17.61
C GLU A 134 -8.30 5.41 16.47
N ASP A 135 -7.74 6.58 16.79
CA ASP A 135 -7.15 7.50 15.81
C ASP A 135 -5.83 6.95 15.28
N PHE A 136 -5.93 5.97 14.38
CA PHE A 136 -4.78 5.36 13.74
C PHE A 136 -4.08 6.37 12.83
N ARG A 137 -2.75 6.34 12.86
CA ARG A 137 -1.87 7.17 12.03
C ARG A 137 -0.73 6.33 11.51
N TYR A 138 -0.56 6.28 10.19
CA TYR A 138 0.62 5.67 9.58
C TYR A 138 1.89 6.41 10.04
N VAL A 139 2.95 5.70 10.46
CA VAL A 139 4.14 6.29 11.11
C VAL A 139 4.78 7.40 10.28
N VAL A 140 4.85 7.25 8.97
CA VAL A 140 5.54 8.20 8.07
C VAL A 140 4.59 9.27 7.51
N LEU A 141 3.28 8.99 7.49
CA LEU A 141 2.29 9.78 6.75
C LEU A 141 1.33 10.54 7.67
N GLY A 142 0.96 9.96 8.81
CA GLY A 142 -0.19 10.41 9.60
C GLY A 142 -0.05 11.84 10.11
N ASP A 143 1.08 12.19 10.73
CA ASP A 143 1.27 13.52 11.31
C ASP A 143 1.48 14.61 10.24
N ALA A 144 2.18 14.26 9.15
CA ALA A 144 2.34 15.14 8.00
C ALA A 144 1.01 15.42 7.27
N LEU A 145 0.12 14.42 7.21
CA LEU A 145 -1.21 14.59 6.63
C LEU A 145 -2.11 15.40 7.58
N ALA A 146 -2.13 15.06 8.87
CA ALA A 146 -2.96 15.73 9.86
C ALA A 146 -2.68 17.24 9.91
N SER A 147 -1.40 17.61 9.95
CA SER A 147 -0.97 19.02 9.91
C SER A 147 -1.39 19.75 8.62
N ARG A 148 -1.33 19.09 7.46
CA ARG A 148 -1.69 19.71 6.16
C ARG A 148 -3.19 19.99 6.01
N ILE A 149 -4.04 19.17 6.63
CA ILE A 149 -5.49 19.32 6.53
C ILE A 149 -6.11 19.94 7.80
N GLY A 150 -5.28 20.40 8.75
CA GLY A 150 -5.74 20.98 10.01
C GLY A 150 -6.49 20.01 10.92
N TYR A 151 -6.27 18.70 10.77
CA TYR A 151 -6.90 17.68 11.60
C TYR A 151 -6.27 17.67 12.98
N THR A 152 -7.10 17.90 13.99
CA THR A 152 -6.73 17.89 15.40
C THR A 152 -7.58 16.83 16.11
N GLN A 153 -6.92 15.80 16.66
CA GLN A 153 -7.50 14.81 17.58
C GLN A 153 -6.59 14.74 18.79
#